data_AF-A0A7V9KUX2-F1
#
_entry.id   AF-A0A7V9KUX2-F1
#
_cell.length_a   1.000
_cell.length_b   1.000
_cell.length_c   1.000
_cell.angle_alpha   90.00
_cell.angle_beta   90.00
_cell.angle_gamma   90.00
#
_symmetry.space_group_name_H-M   'P 1'
#
loop_
_entity.id
_entity.type
_entity.pdbx_description
1 polymer ?
#
loop_
_entity_poly.entity_id
_entity_poly.type
_entity_poly.pdbx_seq_one_letter_code
_entity_poly.pdbx_strand_id
1 'polypeptide(L)'
;MGDRDNSRVAAYLLSPGADIAPDPALRQLDLLYLDEPAPVLRQLGVEPGRSAVVVFCTGGCDLPPIQGTQVVRSGNPVLAARYALRTSAGRVGPGYALIDASGQLRYRTFDPAPGEHAAEIQVLINAVDDLP
;
A
#
# COMPACT_ATOMS: atom_id res chain seq x y z
N MET A 1 -15.29 -19.30 -33.46
CA MET A 1 -14.18 -18.33 -33.39
C MET A 1 -14.46 -17.44 -32.18
N GLY A 2 -13.78 -17.74 -31.05
CA GLY A 2 -13.77 -17.04 -29.74
C GLY A 2 -15.12 -16.98 -29.01
N ASP A 3 -15.48 -17.81 -28.03
CA ASP A 3 -14.84 -18.16 -26.74
C ASP A 3 -14.51 -16.96 -25.86
N ARG A 4 -15.32 -16.75 -24.80
CA ARG A 4 -14.87 -16.54 -23.40
C ARG A 4 -16.05 -16.39 -22.45
N ASP A 5 -16.29 -17.51 -21.78
CA ASP A 5 -16.66 -17.69 -20.37
C ASP A 5 -16.59 -16.42 -19.50
N ASN A 6 -17.76 -15.91 -19.12
CA ASN A 6 -17.93 -14.77 -18.21
C ASN A 6 -18.60 -15.20 -16.87
N SER A 7 -18.54 -16.48 -16.53
CA SER A 7 -19.35 -17.07 -15.44
C SER A 7 -18.57 -17.36 -14.15
N ARG A 8 -17.33 -16.87 -13.98
CA ARG A 8 -16.46 -17.28 -12.85
C ARG A 8 -16.12 -16.24 -11.80
N VAL A 9 -16.62 -15.01 -11.88
CA VAL A 9 -16.21 -13.94 -10.94
C VAL A 9 -17.21 -13.72 -9.79
N ALA A 10 -18.39 -14.34 -9.82
CA ALA A 10 -19.47 -14.04 -8.88
C ALA A 10 -19.90 -15.25 -8.04
N ALA A 11 -19.00 -15.87 -7.26
CA ALA A 11 -19.40 -16.83 -6.23
C ALA A 11 -18.26 -17.17 -5.24
N TYR A 12 -17.78 -16.21 -4.45
CA TYR A 12 -16.98 -16.55 -3.25
C TYR A 12 -17.41 -15.83 -1.98
N LEU A 13 -18.57 -15.15 -2.01
CA LEU A 13 -19.17 -14.61 -0.80
C LEU A 13 -20.35 -15.50 -0.46
N LEU A 14 -20.28 -16.13 0.72
CA LEU A 14 -21.29 -16.92 1.44
C LEU A 14 -21.10 -18.44 1.40
N SER A 15 -20.24 -18.96 2.29
CA SER A 15 -20.44 -20.26 2.93
C SER A 15 -19.80 -20.24 4.33
N PRO A 16 -20.60 -20.26 5.42
CA PRO A 16 -20.07 -20.43 6.77
C PRO A 16 -19.75 -21.92 6.95
N GLY A 17 -18.47 -22.26 7.14
CA GLY A 17 -18.06 -23.62 7.51
C GLY A 17 -17.04 -24.32 6.61
N ALA A 18 -16.21 -23.59 5.86
CA ALA A 18 -15.02 -24.20 5.27
C ALA A 18 -13.84 -24.05 6.23
N ASP A 19 -13.30 -25.16 6.72
CA ASP A 19 -11.91 -25.22 7.18
C ASP A 19 -11.02 -24.90 5.97
N ILE A 20 -10.70 -23.62 5.80
CA ILE A 20 -9.80 -23.16 4.75
C ILE A 20 -8.39 -23.49 5.21
N ALA A 21 -7.88 -24.66 4.82
CA ALA A 21 -6.46 -24.91 4.87
C ALA A 21 -5.76 -23.82 4.03
N PRO A 22 -4.69 -23.16 4.54
CA PRO A 22 -3.99 -22.14 3.78
C PRO A 22 -3.45 -22.76 2.50
N ASP A 23 -3.94 -22.31 1.35
CA ASP A 23 -3.44 -22.75 0.05
C ASP A 23 -2.04 -22.15 -0.15
N PRO A 24 -0.97 -22.96 -0.23
CA PRO A 24 0.37 -22.44 -0.50
C PRO A 24 0.49 -21.75 -1.87
N ALA A 25 -0.46 -21.96 -2.78
CA ALA A 25 -0.55 -21.29 -4.08
C ALA A 25 -1.19 -19.88 -4.00
N LEU A 26 -1.88 -19.53 -2.90
CA LEU A 26 -2.41 -18.18 -2.67
C LEU A 26 -1.34 -17.17 -2.19
N ARG A 27 -0.05 -17.49 -2.32
CA ARG A 27 1.05 -16.58 -1.93
C ARG A 27 1.23 -15.36 -2.82
N GLN A 28 0.45 -15.21 -3.88
CA GLN A 28 0.63 -14.12 -4.83
C GLN A 28 -0.53 -13.13 -4.75
N LEU A 29 -0.45 -12.24 -3.76
CA LEU A 29 -0.98 -10.90 -3.95
C LEU A 29 -0.18 -10.29 -5.10
N ASP A 30 -0.75 -10.27 -6.31
CA ASP A 30 -0.23 -9.52 -7.45
C ASP A 30 -0.35 -8.02 -7.13
N LEU A 31 0.50 -7.57 -6.22
CA LEU A 31 0.77 -6.17 -6.00
C LEU A 31 1.40 -5.67 -7.29
N LEU A 32 0.88 -4.57 -7.82
CA LEU A 32 1.63 -3.75 -8.76
C LEU A 32 2.88 -3.26 -8.02
N TYR A 33 3.91 -4.09 -8.07
CA TYR A 33 5.15 -3.92 -7.35
C TYR A 33 5.99 -2.87 -8.07
N LEU A 34 6.40 -1.86 -7.33
CA LEU A 34 7.33 -0.86 -7.80
C LEU A 34 8.74 -1.25 -7.36
N ASP A 35 9.71 -1.01 -8.23
CA ASP A 35 11.12 -1.09 -7.89
C ASP A 35 11.81 0.16 -8.44
N GLU A 36 11.46 1.29 -7.83
CA GLU A 36 12.01 2.59 -8.20
C GLU A 36 12.47 3.34 -6.94
N PRO A 37 13.51 4.18 -7.01
CA PRO A 37 13.93 4.98 -5.87
C PRO A 37 12.79 5.88 -5.38
N ALA A 38 12.51 5.83 -4.07
CA ALA A 38 11.48 6.66 -3.48
C ALA A 38 11.89 8.15 -3.59
N PRO A 39 11.07 9.01 -4.21
CA PRO A 39 11.46 10.38 -4.41
C PRO A 39 11.45 11.15 -3.09
N VAL A 40 12.34 12.13 -2.95
CA VAL A 40 12.26 13.18 -1.91
C VAL A 40 12.15 12.68 -0.45
N LEU A 41 12.72 11.51 -0.11
CA LEU A 41 12.68 10.89 1.23
C LEU A 41 13.05 11.83 2.38
N ARG A 42 14.14 12.60 2.22
CA ARG A 42 14.58 13.56 3.24
C ARG A 42 13.54 14.66 3.52
N GLN A 43 12.78 15.08 2.50
CA GLN A 43 11.72 16.08 2.66
C GLN A 43 10.49 15.51 3.37
N LEU A 44 10.30 14.18 3.31
CA LEU A 44 9.30 13.46 4.07
C LEU A 44 9.76 13.14 5.51
N GLY A 45 11.05 13.35 5.83
CA GLY A 45 11.60 12.99 7.14
C GLY A 45 11.72 11.47 7.34
N VAL A 46 11.79 10.69 6.27
CA VAL A 46 12.07 9.25 6.35
C VAL A 46 13.54 9.04 6.72
N GLU A 47 13.78 8.28 7.78
CA GLU A 47 15.12 7.96 8.26
C GLU A 47 15.84 7.01 7.28
N PRO A 48 17.10 7.27 6.91
CA PRO A 48 17.86 6.35 6.07
C PRO A 48 17.97 4.95 6.71
N GLY A 49 17.82 3.90 5.92
CA GLY A 49 17.94 2.52 6.41
C GLY A 49 16.69 1.99 7.14
N ARG A 50 15.59 2.74 7.17
CA ARG A 50 14.32 2.29 7.77
C ARG A 50 13.22 2.21 6.73
N SER A 51 12.43 1.15 6.79
CA SER A 51 11.19 1.08 6.05
C SER A 51 10.21 2.15 6.54
N ALA A 52 9.35 2.64 5.64
CA ALA A 52 8.37 3.64 5.97
C ALA A 52 7.03 3.46 5.24
N VAL A 53 5.94 3.78 5.93
CA VAL A 53 4.61 4.06 5.36
C VAL A 53 4.43 5.56 5.30
N VAL A 54 4.31 6.12 4.11
CA VAL A 54 4.03 7.54 3.93
C VAL A 54 2.57 7.71 3.56
N VAL A 55 1.77 8.18 4.51
CA VAL A 55 0.36 8.50 4.34
C VAL A 55 0.22 9.91 3.78
N PHE A 56 -0.36 10.03 2.58
CA PHE A 56 -0.64 11.29 1.93
C PHE A 56 -2.09 11.71 2.19
N CYS A 57 -2.29 12.72 3.05
CA CYS A 57 -3.60 13.31 3.31
C CYS A 57 -3.47 14.76 3.82
N THR A 58 -4.39 15.65 3.43
CA THR A 58 -4.38 17.06 3.86
C THR A 58 -5.01 17.30 5.24
N GLY A 59 -5.69 16.29 5.80
CA GLY A 59 -6.29 16.33 7.14
C GLY A 59 -7.29 15.19 7.33
N GLY A 60 -7.63 14.89 8.59
CA GLY A 60 -8.75 13.99 8.95
C GLY A 60 -8.56 12.51 8.63
N CYS A 61 -7.40 12.07 8.12
CA CYS A 61 -7.09 10.65 8.01
C CYS A 61 -6.42 10.16 9.29
N ASP A 62 -6.78 8.97 9.77
CA ASP A 62 -6.04 8.30 10.84
C ASP A 62 -4.78 7.64 10.27
N LEU A 63 -3.68 7.69 11.04
CA LEU A 63 -2.47 6.96 10.67
C LEU A 63 -2.63 5.50 11.09
N PRO A 64 -2.21 4.53 10.26
CA PRO A 64 -2.26 3.13 10.64
C PRO A 64 -1.29 2.87 11.82
N PRO A 65 -1.74 2.21 12.90
CA PRO A 65 -0.87 1.80 14.00
C PRO A 65 0.01 0.60 13.59
N ILE A 66 1.07 0.87 12.83
CA ILE A 66 2.03 -0.11 12.30
C ILE A 66 3.21 -0.29 13.28
N GLN A 67 3.77 -1.50 13.33
CA GLN A 67 4.96 -1.83 14.12
C GLN A 67 6.20 -2.02 13.24
N GLY A 68 7.39 -1.77 13.80
CA GLY A 68 8.69 -1.99 13.13
C GLY A 68 9.08 -0.95 12.08
N THR A 69 8.08 -0.28 11.49
CA THR A 69 8.21 0.65 10.35
C THR A 69 7.89 2.07 10.76
N GLN A 70 8.54 3.05 10.13
CA GLN A 70 8.23 4.46 10.36
C GLN A 70 6.90 4.83 9.68
N VAL A 71 5.97 5.47 10.40
CA VAL A 71 4.75 6.02 9.79
C VAL A 71 4.87 7.54 9.69
N VAL A 72 4.77 8.06 8.47
CA VAL A 72 4.91 9.49 8.16
C VAL A 72 3.61 10.00 7.54
N ARG A 73 3.20 11.22 7.91
CA ARG A 73 2.10 11.93 7.24
C ARG A 73 2.64 13.05 6.35
N SER A 74 2.08 13.20 5.16
CA SER A 74 2.30 14.38 4.32
C SER A 74 1.02 14.91 3.68
N GLY A 75 0.69 16.17 3.94
CA GLY A 75 -0.36 16.89 3.24
C GLY A 75 0.13 17.70 2.04
N ASN A 76 1.41 17.58 1.68
CA ASN A 76 2.02 18.45 0.67
C ASN A 76 1.66 17.99 -0.76
N PRO A 77 0.97 18.82 -1.56
CA PRO A 77 0.53 18.44 -2.91
C PRO A 77 1.67 18.27 -3.92
N VAL A 78 2.83 18.88 -3.68
CA VAL A 78 4.02 18.69 -4.52
C VAL A 78 4.62 17.31 -4.26
N LEU A 79 4.74 16.92 -2.98
CA LEU A 79 5.25 15.59 -2.61
C LEU A 79 4.28 14.49 -3.06
N ALA A 80 2.97 14.68 -2.84
CA ALA A 80 1.94 13.74 -3.28
C ALA A 80 1.99 13.50 -4.80
N ALA A 81 2.23 14.53 -5.60
CA ALA A 81 2.37 14.39 -7.04
C ALA A 81 3.59 13.55 -7.45
N ARG A 82 4.71 13.65 -6.72
CA ARG A 82 5.91 12.81 -6.97
C ARG A 82 5.65 11.33 -6.72
N TYR A 83 4.75 11.03 -5.80
CA TYR A 83 4.30 9.67 -5.50
C TYR A 83 3.05 9.26 -6.29
N ALA A 84 2.59 10.05 -7.28
CA ALA A 84 1.36 9.81 -8.01
C ALA A 84 0.08 9.68 -7.13
N LEU A 85 0.10 10.26 -5.92
CA LEU A 85 -1.01 10.28 -4.95
C LEU A 85 -1.73 11.64 -4.93
N ARG A 86 -1.69 12.34 -6.08
CA ARG A 86 -2.47 13.54 -6.35
C ARG A 86 -3.51 13.20 -7.41
N THR A 87 -4.78 13.40 -7.08
CA THR A 87 -5.90 13.19 -8.02
C THR A 87 -5.85 14.18 -9.18
N SER A 88 -6.59 13.90 -10.25
CA SER A 88 -6.72 14.80 -11.42
C SER A 88 -7.28 16.18 -11.06
N ALA A 89 -8.11 16.26 -10.01
CA ALA A 89 -8.62 17.52 -9.45
C ALA A 89 -7.60 18.25 -8.55
N GLY A 90 -6.35 17.76 -8.47
CA GLY A 90 -5.28 18.37 -7.67
C GLY A 90 -5.32 18.05 -6.18
N ARG A 91 -6.29 17.26 -5.70
CA ARG A 91 -6.41 16.87 -4.28
C ARG A 91 -5.38 15.81 -3.92
N VAL A 92 -4.86 15.88 -2.70
CA VAL A 92 -3.92 14.91 -2.12
C VAL A 92 -4.70 13.80 -1.44
N GLY A 93 -4.44 12.56 -1.84
CA GLY A 93 -4.97 11.37 -1.17
C GLY A 93 -6.50 11.37 -0.96
N PRO A 94 -7.00 10.59 0.02
CA PRO A 94 -6.21 9.80 0.98
C PRO A 94 -5.57 8.58 0.30
N GLY A 95 -4.37 8.22 0.74
CA GLY A 95 -3.60 7.10 0.20
C GLY A 95 -2.24 6.98 0.87
N TYR A 96 -1.51 5.92 0.57
CA TYR A 96 -0.18 5.70 1.15
C TYR A 96 0.80 5.09 0.16
N ALA A 97 2.09 5.24 0.50
CA ALA A 97 3.21 4.61 -0.19
C ALA A 97 4.03 3.79 0.81
N LEU A 98 4.53 2.63 0.37
CA LEU A 98 5.44 1.78 1.13
C LEU A 98 6.85 1.92 0.58
N ILE A 99 7.79 2.19 1.48
CA ILE A 99 9.20 2.36 1.19
C ILE A 99 9.96 1.32 2.01
N ASP A 100 10.84 0.56 1.37
CA ASP A 100 11.68 -0.40 2.10
C ASP A 100 12.89 0.27 2.76
N ALA A 101 13.65 -0.50 3.54
CA ALA A 101 14.84 -0.01 4.23
C ALA A 101 15.96 0.46 3.27
N SER A 102 15.97 -0.01 2.02
CA SER A 102 16.93 0.43 0.99
C SER A 102 16.56 1.80 0.37
N GLY A 103 15.35 2.30 0.65
CA GLY A 103 14.84 3.56 0.12
C GLY A 103 14.13 3.40 -1.22
N GLN A 104 13.71 2.19 -1.58
CA GLN A 104 12.93 1.94 -2.79
C GLN A 104 11.43 2.08 -2.48
N LEU A 105 10.70 2.71 -3.40
CA LEU A 105 9.25 2.72 -3.40
C LEU A 105 8.77 1.36 -3.91
N ARG A 106 8.05 0.61 -3.07
CA ARG A 106 7.59 -0.75 -3.37
C ARG A 106 6.11 -0.84 -3.70
N TYR A 107 5.33 0.05 -3.12
CA TYR A 107 3.89 0.07 -3.32
C TYR A 107 3.34 1.47 -3.13
N ARG A 108 2.25 1.79 -3.84
CA ARG A 108 1.45 3.00 -3.60
C ARG A 108 0.00 2.73 -3.98
N THR A 109 -0.91 3.31 -3.22
CA THR A 109 -2.34 3.21 -3.54
C THR A 109 -3.13 4.39 -3.00
N PHE A 110 -4.27 4.67 -3.63
CA PHE A 110 -5.31 5.47 -3.00
C PHE A 110 -6.09 4.55 -2.06
N ASP A 111 -6.15 4.96 -0.80
CA ASP A 111 -6.86 4.26 0.25
C ASP A 111 -7.59 5.34 1.06
N PRO A 112 -8.93 5.35 1.07
CA PRO A 112 -9.71 6.38 1.75
C PRO A 112 -9.55 6.36 3.27
N ALA A 113 -9.15 5.23 3.87
CA ALA A 113 -9.06 5.06 5.31
C ALA A 113 -7.83 4.21 5.73
N PRO A 114 -6.58 4.69 5.51
CA PRO A 114 -5.38 3.92 5.80
C PRO A 114 -5.30 3.47 7.27
N GLY A 115 -5.84 4.26 8.20
CA GLY A 115 -5.91 3.91 9.62
C GLY A 115 -6.74 2.66 9.92
N GLU A 116 -7.82 2.43 9.16
CA GLU A 116 -8.70 1.26 9.32
C GLU A 116 -8.09 -0.01 8.72
N HIS A 117 -7.25 0.14 7.69
CA HIS A 117 -6.59 -0.97 6.98
C HIS A 117 -5.18 -1.29 7.51
N ALA A 118 -4.90 -1.00 8.78
CA ALA A 118 -3.57 -1.17 9.35
C ALA A 118 -3.07 -2.62 9.31
N ALA A 119 -3.99 -3.60 9.45
CA ALA A 119 -3.65 -5.01 9.37
C ALA A 119 -3.20 -5.42 7.96
N GLU A 120 -3.91 -5.00 6.91
CA GLU A 120 -3.47 -5.26 5.54
C GLU A 120 -2.14 -4.55 5.25
N ILE A 121 -2.01 -3.29 5.67
CA ILE A 121 -0.77 -2.52 5.50
C ILE A 121 0.42 -3.21 6.19
N GLN A 122 0.23 -3.77 7.39
CA GLN A 122 1.29 -4.51 8.09
C GLN A 122 1.74 -5.76 7.31
N VAL A 123 0.81 -6.49 6.69
CA VAL A 123 1.15 -7.65 5.85
C VAL A 123 1.99 -7.22 4.66
N LEU A 124 1.63 -6.12 4.00
CA LEU A 124 2.38 -5.59 2.85
C LEU A 124 3.80 -5.16 3.24
N ILE A 125 3.96 -4.53 4.39
CA ILE A 125 5.28 -4.12 4.91
C ILE A 125 6.14 -5.33 5.19
N ASN A 126 5.62 -6.33 5.89
CA ASN A 126 6.39 -7.54 6.20
C ASN A 126 6.84 -8.22 4.90
N ALA A 127 5.97 -8.28 3.89
CA ALA A 127 6.30 -8.84 2.58
C ALA A 127 7.37 -8.03 1.83
N VAL A 128 7.41 -6.71 2.02
CA VAL A 128 8.41 -5.83 1.42
C VAL A 128 9.76 -5.91 2.14
N ASP A 129 9.76 -5.98 3.46
CA ASP A 129 10.97 -6.01 4.29
C ASP A 129 11.67 -7.39 4.25
N ASP A 130 10.96 -8.46 3.86
CA ASP A 130 11.53 -9.80 3.63
C ASP A 130 12.24 -9.95 2.27
N LEU A 131 12.25 -8.91 1.43
CA LEU A 131 12.90 -8.96 0.11
C LEU A 131 14.41 -8.70 0.23
N PRO A 132 15.23 -9.46 -0.52
CA PRO A 132 16.70 -9.41 -0.43
C PRO A 132 17.32 -8.11 -0.98
#